data_AF-A0A4C1VAG1-F1
#
_entry.id   AF-A0A4C1VAG1-F1
#
_cell.length_a   1.000
_cell.length_b   1.000
_cell.length_c   1.000
_cell.angle_alpha   90.00
_cell.angle_beta   90.00
_cell.angle_gamma   90.00
#
_symmetry.space_group_name_H-M   'P 1'
#
loop_
_entity.id
_entity.type
_entity.pdbx_description
1 polymer ?
#
loop_
_entity_poly.entity_id
_entity_poly.type
_entity_poly.pdbx_seq_one_letter_code
_entity_poly.pdbx_strand_id
1 'polypeptide(L)'
;MVHFKSCRTLKTCPEFVLITFDDGINVLNIETYRRILYNRLNKDGCPAGTTFFINHEYTNYQLVNELYNNGFEIALHSISHQTNQQ
;
A
#
# COMPACT_ATOMS: atom_id res chain seq x y z
N MET A 1 9.87 -12.88 -4.49
CA MET A 1 10.93 -13.24 -3.50
C MET A 1 11.77 -12.01 -3.25
N VAL A 2 11.69 -11.40 -2.07
CA VAL A 2 12.49 -10.22 -1.72
C VAL A 2 13.92 -10.70 -1.48
N HIS A 3 14.87 -10.28 -2.32
CA HIS A 3 16.26 -10.68 -2.21
C HIS A 3 17.00 -9.77 -1.24
N PHE A 4 16.98 -10.13 0.05
CA PHE A 4 17.75 -9.42 1.06
C PHE A 4 19.23 -9.82 0.96
N LYS A 5 20.09 -8.88 0.53
CA LYS A 5 21.53 -9.03 0.78
C LYS A 5 21.75 -9.02 2.30
N SER A 6 22.55 -9.95 2.81
CA SER A 6 22.92 -10.00 4.23
C SER A 6 23.48 -8.65 4.68
N CYS A 7 22.71 -7.97 5.52
CA CYS A 7 23.08 -6.70 6.14
C CYS A 7 23.96 -6.97 7.36
N ARG A 8 25.24 -6.63 7.28
CA ARG A 8 26.21 -6.85 8.38
C ARG A 8 26.63 -5.56 9.09
N THR A 9 26.38 -4.41 8.48
CA THR A 9 26.69 -3.09 9.05
C THR A 9 25.55 -2.11 8.74
N LEU A 10 25.36 -1.08 9.57
CA LEU A 10 24.32 -0.06 9.36
C LEU A 10 24.37 0.57 7.97
N LYS A 11 25.57 0.81 7.43
CA LYS A 11 25.75 1.39 6.09
C LYS A 11 25.37 0.47 4.94
N THR A 12 25.33 -0.84 5.18
CA THR A 12 25.05 -1.85 4.14
C THR A 12 23.64 -2.44 4.26
N CYS A 13 22.89 -2.04 5.30
CA CYS A 13 21.49 -2.41 5.45
C CYS A 13 20.61 -1.61 4.49
N PRO A 14 19.72 -2.27 3.74
CA PRO A 14 18.56 -1.59 3.18
C PRO A 14 17.69 -1.03 4.30
N GLU A 15 17.34 0.24 4.21
CA GLU A 15 16.30 0.83 5.05
C GLU A 15 14.96 0.63 4.36
N PHE A 16 14.01 0.00 5.07
CA PHE A 16 12.65 -0.20 4.56
C PHE A 16 11.74 0.89 5.09
N VAL A 17 11.01 1.52 4.18
CA VAL A 17 9.92 2.44 4.50
C VAL A 17 8.62 1.76 4.11
N LEU A 18 7.72 1.57 5.09
CA LEU A 18 6.38 1.05 4.84
C LEU A 18 5.42 2.24 4.70
N ILE A 19 4.89 2.44 3.51
CA ILE A 19 3.85 3.42 3.25
C ILE A 19 2.51 2.69 3.31
N THR A 20 1.59 3.20 4.14
CA THR A 20 0.26 2.62 4.30
C THR A 20 -0.83 3.68 4.12
N PHE A 21 -1.99 3.22 3.63
CA PHE A 21 -3.23 3.99 3.62
C PHE A 21 -4.32 3.15 4.28
N ASP A 22 -5.08 3.79 5.17
CA ASP A 22 -6.21 3.17 5.85
C ASP A 22 -7.54 3.59 5.17
N ASP A 23 -8.61 2.87 5.50
CA ASP A 23 -9.99 3.10 5.06
C ASP A 23 -10.28 2.83 3.57
N GLY A 24 -11.50 3.20 3.15
CA GLY A 24 -12.11 2.73 1.92
C GLY A 24 -11.55 3.39 0.66
N ILE A 25 -11.29 2.58 -0.36
CA ILE A 25 -10.81 3.05 -1.67
C ILE A 25 -12.01 3.47 -2.52
N ASN A 26 -12.01 4.69 -3.03
CA ASN A 26 -13.12 5.23 -3.82
C ASN A 26 -12.64 6.23 -4.88
N VAL A 27 -13.59 6.80 -5.61
CA VAL A 27 -13.30 7.72 -6.73
C VAL A 27 -12.62 9.02 -6.31
N LEU A 28 -12.70 9.40 -5.03
CA LEU A 28 -12.09 10.64 -4.53
C LEU A 28 -10.59 10.46 -4.25
N ASN A 29 -10.20 9.30 -3.71
CA ASN A 29 -8.81 9.06 -3.31
C ASN A 29 -7.96 8.38 -4.39
N ILE A 30 -8.57 7.65 -5.34
CA ILE A 30 -7.83 6.91 -6.36
C ILE A 30 -6.93 7.80 -7.24
N GLU A 31 -7.39 9.01 -7.59
CA GLU A 31 -6.58 9.95 -8.37
C GLU A 31 -5.32 10.38 -7.62
N THR A 32 -5.40 10.48 -6.29
CA THR A 32 -4.24 10.77 -5.46
C THR A 32 -3.28 9.58 -5.47
N TYR A 33 -3.77 8.36 -5.29
CA TYR A 33 -2.93 7.16 -5.30
C TYR A 33 -2.22 6.96 -6.64
N ARG A 34 -2.94 7.12 -7.75
CA ARG A 34 -2.37 7.08 -9.11
C ARG A 34 -1.24 8.10 -9.26
N ARG A 35 -1.49 9.35 -8.86
CA ARG A 35 -0.52 10.43 -9.00
C ARG A 35 0.74 10.23 -8.15
N ILE A 36 0.61 9.74 -6.92
CA ILE A 36 1.73 9.70 -5.97
C ILE A 36 2.47 8.37 -5.94
N LEU A 37 1.84 7.26 -6.34
CA LEU A 37 2.42 5.92 -6.23
C LEU A 37 2.84 5.33 -7.59
N TYR A 38 2.14 5.65 -8.68
CA TYR A 38 2.39 4.96 -9.95
C TYR A 38 3.74 5.40 -10.52
N ASN A 39 4.44 4.46 -11.16
CA ASN A 39 5.76 4.65 -11.74
C ASN A 39 6.84 5.11 -10.74
N ARG A 40 6.66 4.84 -9.44
CA ARG A 40 7.71 4.97 -8.43
C ARG A 40 8.61 3.75 -8.48
N LEU A 41 9.91 3.96 -8.54
CA LEU A 41 10.91 2.90 -8.54
C LEU A 41 11.81 3.02 -7.32
N ASN A 42 12.12 1.87 -6.72
CA ASN A 42 13.20 1.73 -5.75
C ASN A 42 14.56 1.84 -6.47
N LYS A 43 15.65 1.97 -5.69
CA LYS A 43 17.02 2.07 -6.23
C LYS A 43 17.43 0.85 -7.07
N ASP A 44 16.81 -0.30 -6.84
CA ASP A 44 17.01 -1.53 -7.60
C ASP A 44 16.21 -1.59 -8.90
N GLY A 45 15.40 -0.57 -9.21
CA GLY A 45 14.57 -0.50 -10.41
C GLY A 45 13.24 -1.25 -10.29
N CYS A 46 12.93 -1.87 -9.15
CA CYS A 46 11.63 -2.48 -8.91
C CYS A 46 10.57 -1.41 -8.59
N PRO A 47 9.29 -1.62 -8.96
CA PRO A 47 8.20 -0.77 -8.48
C PRO A 47 8.19 -0.65 -6.95
N ALA A 48 7.98 0.56 -6.44
CA ALA A 48 7.85 0.80 -5.01
C ALA A 48 6.51 0.24 -4.50
N GLY A 49 6.55 -0.53 -3.42
CA GLY A 49 5.35 -1.10 -2.79
C GLY A 49 4.60 -0.10 -1.91
N THR A 50 3.34 -0.38 -1.65
CA THR A 50 2.47 0.34 -0.71
C THR A 50 1.38 -0.62 -0.25
N THR A 51 0.98 -0.52 1.02
CA THR A 51 -0.05 -1.38 1.61
C THR A 51 -1.32 -0.59 1.89
N PHE A 52 -2.45 -1.03 1.35
CA PHE A 52 -3.76 -0.46 1.60
C PHE A 52 -4.50 -1.33 2.62
N PHE A 53 -4.71 -0.81 3.83
CA PHE A 53 -5.57 -1.44 4.83
C PHE A 53 -7.01 -0.97 4.61
N ILE A 54 -7.82 -1.79 3.93
CA ILE A 54 -9.14 -1.38 3.46
C ILE A 54 -10.25 -1.86 4.40
N ASN A 55 -11.19 -0.98 4.73
CA ASN A 55 -12.48 -1.37 5.32
C ASN A 55 -13.51 -1.62 4.21
N HIS A 56 -14.66 -2.24 4.55
CA HIS A 56 -15.69 -2.53 3.54
C HIS A 56 -16.48 -1.28 3.15
N GLU A 57 -16.81 -0.42 4.11
CA GLU A 57 -17.70 0.72 3.88
C GLU A 57 -17.11 1.70 2.85
N TYR A 58 -17.91 2.05 1.84
CA TYR A 58 -17.53 2.93 0.72
C TYR A 58 -16.36 2.46 -0.15
N THR A 59 -15.92 1.20 -0.03
CA THR A 59 -14.87 0.64 -0.91
C THR A 59 -15.43 0.24 -2.27
N ASN A 60 -14.84 0.79 -3.33
CA ASN A 60 -15.01 0.35 -4.71
C ASN A 60 -14.00 -0.77 -5.04
N TYR A 61 -14.47 -2.02 -5.03
CA TYR A 61 -13.63 -3.20 -5.26
C TYR A 61 -13.04 -3.31 -6.68
N GLN A 62 -13.59 -2.59 -7.67
CA GLN A 62 -12.94 -2.49 -8.99
C GLN A 62 -11.62 -1.72 -8.89
N LEU A 63 -11.60 -0.64 -8.10
CA LEU A 63 -10.40 0.16 -7.87
C LEU A 63 -9.41 -0.60 -6.96
N VAL A 64 -9.90 -1.42 -6.03
CA VAL A 64 -9.05 -2.37 -5.26
C VAL A 64 -8.35 -3.33 -6.22
N ASN A 65 -9.08 -3.92 -7.17
CA ASN A 65 -8.51 -4.83 -8.15
C ASN A 65 -7.46 -4.14 -9.05
N GLU A 66 -7.71 -2.89 -9.44
CA GLU A 66 -6.73 -2.07 -10.16
C GLU A 66 -5.43 -1.90 -9.36
N LEU A 67 -5.52 -1.53 -8.08
CA LEU A 67 -4.34 -1.35 -7.22
C LEU A 67 -3.57 -2.66 -7.03
N TYR A 68 -4.29 -3.78 -6.83
CA TYR A 68 -3.68 -5.11 -6.77
C TYR A 68 -2.94 -5.47 -8.07
N ASN A 69 -3.56 -5.24 -9.24
CA ASN A 69 -2.94 -5.53 -10.55
C ASN A 69 -1.73 -4.63 -10.83
N ASN A 70 -1.64 -3.46 -10.20
CA ASN A 70 -0.48 -2.58 -10.26
C ASN A 70 0.61 -2.94 -9.23
N GLY A 71 0.44 -4.04 -8.47
CA GLY A 71 1.47 -4.57 -7.57
C GLY A 71 1.45 -4.01 -6.16
N PHE A 72 0.40 -3.28 -5.76
CA PHE A 72 0.22 -2.85 -4.37
C PHE A 72 -0.37 -3.95 -3.49
N GLU A 73 -0.04 -3.93 -2.21
CA GLU A 73 -0.56 -4.87 -1.23
C GLU A 73 -1.95 -4.42 -0.75
N ILE A 74 -2.90 -5.36 -0.67
CA ILE A 74 -4.24 -5.14 -0.12
C ILE A 74 -4.36 -5.93 1.18
N ALA A 75 -4.58 -5.22 2.29
CA ALA A 75 -4.74 -5.75 3.64
C ALA A 75 -6.12 -5.37 4.22
N LEU A 76 -6.51 -6.01 5.32
CA LEU A 76 -7.84 -5.85 5.91
C LEU A 76 -7.85 -4.79 7.01
N HIS A 77 -8.87 -3.92 7.00
CA HIS A 77 -9.16 -2.91 8.04
C HIS A 77 -10.60 -3.03 8.56
N SER A 78 -11.02 -4.28 8.83
CA SER A 78 -12.38 -4.68 9.26
C SER A 78 -13.47 -4.48 8.21
N ILE A 79 -14.70 -4.92 8.51
CA ILE A 79 -15.88 -4.64 7.67
C ILE A 79 -16.43 -3.27 8.03
N SER A 80 -16.75 -3.07 9.30
CA SER A 80 -17.57 -1.94 9.76
C SER A 80 -16.78 -0.73 10.27
N HIS A 81 -15.46 -0.85 10.44
CA HIS A 81 -14.58 0.20 10.99
C HIS A 81 -15.20 0.96 12.18
N GLN A 82 -15.83 0.20 13.09
CA GLN A 82 -16.57 0.79 14.20
C GLN A 82 -15.62 1.47 15.17
N THR A 83 -15.84 2.76 15.40
CA THR A 83 -15.35 3.43 16.60
C THR A 83 -16.33 3.13 17.71
N ASN A 84 -15.85 2.58 18.83
CA ASN A 84 -16.69 2.42 20.02
C ASN A 84 -17.15 3.81 20.47
N GLN A 85 -18.39 4.18 20.16
CA GLN A 85 -19.04 5.32 20.78
C GLN A 85 -19.49 4.87 22.17
N GLN A 86 -18.64 5.14 23.16
CA GLN A 86 -19.06 5.29 24.56
C GLN A 86 -19.17 6.77 24.88
#